data_AF-W6JXX8-F1
#
_entry.id   AF-W6JXX8-F1
#
_cell.length_a   1.000
_cell.length_b   1.000
_cell.length_c   1.000
_cell.angle_alpha   90.00
_cell.angle_beta   90.00
_cell.angle_gamma   90.00
#
_symmetry.space_group_name_H-M   'P 1'
#
loop_
_entity.id
_entity.type
_entity.pdbx_description
1 polymer ?
#
loop_
_entity_poly.entity_id
_entity_poly.type
_entity_poly.pdbx_seq_one_letter_code
_entity_poly.pdbx_strand_id
1 'polypeptide(L)' 'MNTPPVQLREPYVGEGADGARRSAQIDLEEADCLPAGEQRDDCLLSAERWILQAEHLEGHAPDPQP' A
#
# COMPACT_ATOMS: atom_id res chain seq x y z
N MET A 1 2.46 25.71 -1.13
CA MET A 1 1.66 24.94 -0.16
C MET A 1 2.55 23.80 0.31
N ASN A 2 2.99 23.80 1.57
CA ASN A 2 3.74 22.67 2.12
C ASN A 2 2.73 21.56 2.40
N THR A 3 2.63 20.58 1.51
CA THR A 3 1.95 19.33 1.83
C THR A 3 2.68 18.70 3.01
N PRO A 4 1.97 18.30 4.09
CA PRO A 4 2.59 17.56 5.18
C PRO A 4 3.28 16.31 4.59
N PRO A 5 4.40 15.86 5.17
CA PRO A 5 5.07 14.65 4.71
C PRO A 5 4.07 13.50 4.73
N VAL A 6 3.94 12.79 3.60
CA VAL A 6 3.13 11.57 3.52
C VAL A 6 3.70 10.60 4.55
N GLN A 7 2.91 10.29 5.57
CA GLN A 7 3.34 9.33 6.59
C GLN A 7 3.21 7.92 5.99
N LEU A 8 4.35 7.32 5.68
CA LEU A 8 4.44 5.97 5.16
C LEU A 8 4.11 4.96 6.27
N ARG A 9 3.35 3.93 5.92
CA ARG A 9 3.05 2.77 6.77
C ARG A 9 4.17 1.73 6.64
N GLU A 10 4.40 0.94 7.68
CA GLU A 10 5.29 -0.22 7.62
C GLU A 10 4.58 -1.42 6.99
N PRO A 11 5.07 -1.96 5.86
CA PRO A 11 4.47 -3.14 5.23
C PRO A 11 4.32 -4.31 6.21
N TYR A 12 3.26 -5.10 6.03
CA TYR A 12 3.07 -6.33 6.83
C TYR A 12 4.18 -7.34 6.55
N VAL A 13 4.64 -7.41 5.31
CA VAL A 13 5.69 -8.30 4.83
C VAL A 13 6.55 -7.59 3.80
N GLY A 14 7.87 -7.78 3.89
CA GLY A 14 8.84 -7.17 2.97
C GLY A 14 9.12 -5.70 3.31
N GLU A 15 9.77 -5.00 2.39
CA GLU A 15 10.23 -3.62 2.59
C GLU A 15 9.97 -2.79 1.33
N GLY A 16 9.94 -1.46 1.49
CA GLY A 16 9.81 -0.53 0.38
C GLY A 16 8.53 -0.69 -0.44
N ALA A 17 8.63 -0.38 -1.73
CA ALA A 17 7.50 -0.48 -2.66
C ALA A 17 6.98 -1.92 -2.81
N ASP A 18 7.88 -2.90 -2.91
CA ASP A 18 7.51 -4.31 -3.02
C ASP A 18 6.75 -4.80 -1.80
N GLY A 19 7.19 -4.41 -0.59
CA GLY A 19 6.48 -4.71 0.65
C GLY A 19 5.09 -4.07 0.68
N ALA A 20 4.96 -2.81 0.26
CA ALA A 20 3.67 -2.14 0.16
C ALA A 20 2.73 -2.85 -0.83
N ARG A 21 3.20 -3.25 -2.02
CA ARG A 21 2.39 -4.03 -2.99
C ARG A 21 1.94 -5.36 -2.42
N ARG A 22 2.84 -6.07 -1.73
CA ARG A 22 2.50 -7.35 -1.11
C ARG A 22 1.47 -7.18 0.01
N SER A 23 1.56 -6.10 0.77
CA SER A 23 0.58 -5.76 1.81
C SER A 23 -0.78 -5.41 1.21
N ALA A 24 -0.82 -4.71 0.08
CA ALA A 24 -2.06 -4.48 -0.66
C ALA A 24 -2.70 -5.80 -1.10
N GLN A 25 -1.90 -6.72 -1.64
CA GLN A 25 -2.41 -8.02 -2.09
C GLN A 25 -3.02 -8.81 -0.94
N ILE A 26 -2.38 -8.85 0.22
CA ILE A 26 -2.93 -9.51 1.43
C ILE A 26 -4.29 -8.91 1.79
N ASP A 27 -4.40 -7.58 1.86
CA ASP A 27 -5.68 -6.92 2.19
C ASP A 27 -6.77 -7.21 1.14
N LEU A 28 -6.42 -7.35 -0.15
CA LEU A 28 -7.36 -7.76 -1.21
C LEU A 28 -7.80 -9.22 -1.05
N GLU A 29 -6.86 -10.13 -0.76
CA GLU A 29 -7.14 -11.56 -0.54
C GLU A 29 -8.07 -11.75 0.68
N GLU A 30 -7.85 -10.99 1.75
CA GLU A 30 -8.73 -10.95 2.91
C GLU A 30 -10.12 -10.39 2.54
N ALA A 31 -10.19 -9.28 1.79
CA ALA A 31 -11.46 -8.71 1.33
C ALA A 31 -12.28 -9.67 0.46
N ASP A 32 -11.63 -10.51 -0.36
CA ASP A 32 -12.29 -11.51 -1.19
C ASP A 32 -12.92 -12.65 -0.36
N CYS A 33 -12.36 -12.92 0.83
CA CYS A 33 -12.90 -13.92 1.76
C CYS A 33 -14.04 -13.39 2.64
N LEU A 34 -14.26 -12.07 2.68
CA LEU A 34 -15.24 -11.43 3.54
C LEU A 34 -16.58 -11.19 2.82
N PRO A 35 -17.72 -11.31 3.52
CA PRO A 35 -19.00 -10.87 2.98
C PRO A 35 -19.01 -9.34 2.78
N ALA A 36 -19.93 -8.84 1.96
CA ALA A 36 -20.13 -7.40 1.84
C ALA A 36 -20.46 -6.77 3.20
N GLY A 37 -19.77 -5.67 3.54
CA GLY A 37 -19.90 -4.96 4.80
C GLY A 37 -18.62 -4.22 5.18
N GLU A 38 -18.67 -3.53 6.32
CA GLU A 38 -17.61 -2.60 6.75
C GLU A 38 -16.22 -3.23 6.79
N GLN A 39 -16.09 -4.48 7.25
CA GLN A 39 -14.78 -5.16 7.31
C GLN A 39 -14.17 -5.37 5.93
N ARG A 40 -14.99 -5.72 4.93
CA ARG A 40 -14.53 -5.85 3.55
C ARG A 40 -14.12 -4.50 3.00
N ASP A 41 -14.93 -3.47 3.25
CA ASP A 41 -14.66 -2.11 2.77
C ASP A 41 -13.37 -1.55 3.38
N ASP A 42 -13.10 -1.82 4.66
CA ASP A 42 -11.86 -1.45 5.35
C ASP A 42 -10.63 -2.12 4.73
N CYS A 43 -10.72 -3.42 4.41
CA CYS A 43 -9.65 -4.13 3.71
C CYS A 43 -9.39 -3.51 2.32
N LEU A 44 -10.44 -3.20 1.56
CA LEU A 44 -10.31 -2.57 0.23
C LEU A 44 -9.67 -1.17 0.32
N LEU A 45 -10.10 -0.34 1.27
CA LEU A 45 -9.51 0.98 1.51
C LEU A 45 -8.06 0.88 1.99
N SER A 46 -7.74 -0.12 2.81
CA SER A 46 -6.36 -0.36 3.24
C SER A 46 -5.48 -0.77 2.05
N ALA A 47 -5.97 -1.65 1.18
CA ALA A 47 -5.27 -2.07 -0.03
C ALA A 47 -4.99 -0.90 -0.98
N GLU A 48 -5.97 -0.02 -1.21
CA GLU A 48 -5.78 1.17 -2.05
C GLU A 48 -4.66 2.07 -1.50
N ARG A 49 -4.63 2.29 -0.18
CA ARG A 49 -3.58 3.08 0.47
C ARG A 49 -2.21 2.45 0.31
N TRP A 50 -2.13 1.12 0.35
CA TRP A 50 -0.88 0.41 0.10
C TRP A 50 -0.39 0.55 -1.35
N ILE A 51 -1.30 0.48 -2.33
CA ILE A 51 -0.99 0.69 -3.75
C ILE A 51 -0.43 2.10 -3.96
N LEU A 52 -1.10 3.12 -3.44
CA LEU A 52 -0.64 4.50 -3.54
C LEU A 52 0.73 4.71 -2.89
N GLN A 53 1.00 4.05 -1.76
CA GLN A 53 2.31 4.10 -1.12
C GLN A 53 3.39 3.41 -1.98
N ALA A 54 3.08 2.27 -2.60
CA ALA A 54 4.01 1.60 -3.49
C ALA A 54 4.36 2.49 -4.69
N GLU A 55 3.36 3.06 -5.35
CA GLU A 55 3.55 3.99 -6.48
C GLU A 55 4.39 5.21 -6.07
N HIS A 56 4.13 5.76 -4.89
CA HIS A 56 4.93 6.86 -4.34
C HIS A 56 6.40 6.45 -4.15
N LEU A 57 6.66 5.29 -3.57
CA LEU A 57 8.00 4.78 -3.32
C LEU A 57 8.75 4.42 -4.61
N GLU A 58 8.06 3.89 -5.62
CA GLU A 58 8.64 3.61 -6.94
C GLU A 58 9.00 4.90 -7.68
N GLY A 59 8.13 5.92 -7.62
CA GLY A 59 8.41 7.23 -8.20
C GLY A 59 9.53 8.01 -7.50
N HIS A 60 9.91 7.61 -6.28
CA HIS A 60 11.01 8.19 -5.51
C HIS A 60 12.23 7.25 -5.40
N ALA A 61 12.21 6.09 -6.06
CA ALA A 61 13.38 5.24 -6.14
C ALA A 61 14.48 6.00 -6.88
N PRO A 62 15.71 6.10 -6.32
CA PRO A 62 16.80 6.75 -7.03
C PRO A 62 17.04 5.99 -8.34
N ASP A 63 16.96 6.72 -9.45
CA ASP A 63 17.36 6.23 -10.77
C ASP A 63 18.75 5.57 -10.63
N PRO A 64 18.94 4.29 -11.00
CA PRO A 64 20.26 3.69 -10.95
C PRO A 64 21.14 4.45 -11.96
N GLN A 65 22.01 5.33 -11.44
CA GLN A 65 22.95 6.06 -12.29
C GLN A 65 23.90 5.08 -13.02
N PRO A 66 24.21 5.33 -14.30
CA PRO A 66 25.03 4.44 -15.12
C PRO A 66 26.50 4.36 -14.68
#